data_AF-A0A944WYB7-F1
#
_entry.id   AF-A0A944WYB7-F1
#
_cell.length_a   1.000
_cell.length_b   1.000
_cell.length_c   1.000
_cell.angle_alpha   90.00
_cell.angle_beta   90.00
_cell.angle_gamma   90.00
#
_symmetry.space_group_name_H-M   'P 1'
#
loop_
_entity.id
_entity.type
_entity.pdbx_description
1 polymer ?
#
loop_
_entity_poly.entity_id
_entity_poly.type
_entity_poly.pdbx_seq_one_letter_code
_entity_poly.pdbx_strand_id
1 'polypeptide(L)'
;FSGPDVRYGSNYNQSTGETAADVLADYKAEFGEAPAAPFWAHSYDATTLLLDAIAAASYEDGGALIVDRAGVREHLNGVTGYSGLIGTMACDAYGDCSSSKITVIQNIDTADYEASTANVVYEYAPLGATQVGDIAAGAALPGTGVELTMCRANWASAYIQSEMVRQILQQAGYSVTDPSLIELGPSNAYTAMAEGTCDLWANSWYPGHFSWYENELSDGSIVGDHVEAVPGLFQDSGVQGFLVTKTWAEANNISTIDQINRDPDLYLQLDTDGDGKGEILGCPESWTCDDIIENQIAFGNGTEPWDNLVETKADYDAMFAEMVNRVNNGDPGIIYTWSPASYLTVLVPGDNVLWLSVEAVLDDSNPLGKEGGENHQQEGGFTAFGADMCTQPCQLGWSAADIQVSANTSTLDANPFMRRLLPLVKPSILDLSFLQVDQTDGDGSEAHIVELASSWMADNADIVAGWIAEAAG
;
A
#
# COMPACT_ATOMS: atom_id res chain seq x y z
N PHE A 1 -16.99 -9.47 11.12
CA PHE A 1 -17.65 -8.97 12.34
C PHE A 1 -17.11 -9.75 13.53
N SER A 2 -16.78 -9.08 14.63
CA SER A 2 -16.41 -9.71 15.91
C SER A 2 -17.47 -9.34 16.96
N GLY A 3 -17.91 -10.32 17.75
CA GLY A 3 -18.98 -10.14 18.74
C GLY A 3 -19.18 -11.40 19.59
N PRO A 4 -20.06 -11.34 20.60
CA PRO A 4 -20.32 -12.49 21.47
C PRO A 4 -21.07 -13.58 20.70
N ASP A 5 -20.78 -14.85 21.00
CA ASP A 5 -21.65 -15.94 20.57
C ASP A 5 -22.99 -15.84 21.31
N VAL A 6 -24.08 -15.64 20.55
CA VAL A 6 -25.43 -15.50 21.10
C VAL A 6 -26.21 -16.83 21.14
N ARG A 7 -25.55 -17.94 20.81
CA ARG A 7 -26.16 -19.28 20.82
C ARG A 7 -26.01 -19.93 22.18
N TYR A 8 -26.81 -19.46 23.13
CA TYR A 8 -26.79 -19.94 24.52
C TYR A 8 -27.38 -21.34 24.71
N GLY A 9 -28.03 -21.90 23.68
CA GLY A 9 -28.58 -23.26 23.73
C GLY A 9 -29.58 -23.44 24.87
N SER A 10 -29.42 -24.52 25.64
CA SER A 10 -30.24 -24.83 26.83
C SER A 10 -29.53 -24.49 28.14
N ASN A 11 -28.57 -23.56 28.11
CA ASN A 11 -27.91 -23.08 29.31
C ASN A 11 -28.91 -22.35 30.21
N TYR A 12 -28.67 -22.42 31.52
CA TYR A 12 -29.44 -21.70 32.52
C TYR A 12 -28.50 -21.10 33.56
N ASN A 13 -28.91 -19.99 34.15
CA ASN A 13 -28.19 -19.39 35.25
C ASN A 13 -28.54 -20.11 36.56
N GLN A 14 -27.54 -20.63 37.28
CA GLN A 14 -27.80 -21.42 38.48
C GLN A 14 -28.42 -20.64 39.65
N SER A 15 -28.18 -19.34 39.73
CA SER A 15 -28.69 -18.50 40.81
C SER A 15 -30.18 -18.21 40.63
N THR A 16 -30.59 -17.94 39.38
CA THR A 16 -31.97 -17.54 39.07
C THR A 16 -32.83 -18.67 38.52
N GLY A 17 -32.21 -19.71 37.95
CA GLY A 17 -32.89 -20.80 37.24
C GLY A 17 -33.35 -20.44 35.82
N GLU A 18 -33.12 -19.19 35.39
CA GLU A 18 -33.60 -18.67 34.11
C GLU A 18 -32.73 -19.13 32.93
N THR A 19 -33.37 -19.37 31.78
CA THR A 19 -32.67 -19.56 30.51
C THR A 19 -32.58 -18.23 29.74
N ALA A 20 -31.78 -18.22 28.67
CA ALA A 20 -31.69 -17.06 27.78
C ALA A 20 -33.05 -16.68 27.17
N ALA A 21 -33.91 -17.67 26.90
CA ALA A 21 -35.24 -17.44 26.37
C ALA A 21 -36.15 -16.76 27.40
N ASP A 22 -36.05 -17.16 28.67
CA ASP A 22 -36.83 -16.58 29.76
C ASP A 22 -36.43 -15.12 30.01
N VAL A 23 -35.12 -14.85 30.10
CA VAL A 23 -34.59 -13.49 30.28
C VAL A 23 -35.02 -12.56 29.14
N LEU A 24 -34.98 -13.03 27.89
CA LEU A 24 -35.43 -12.25 26.74
C LEU A 24 -36.95 -12.01 26.75
N ALA A 25 -37.74 -13.00 27.18
CA ALA A 25 -39.19 -12.89 27.30
C ALA A 25 -39.57 -11.85 28.37
N ASP A 26 -38.94 -11.93 29.54
CA ASP A 26 -39.15 -11.00 30.65
C ASP A 26 -38.71 -9.58 30.29
N TYR A 27 -37.53 -9.44 29.67
CA TYR A 27 -37.04 -8.14 29.21
C TYR A 27 -38.01 -7.50 28.21
N LYS A 28 -38.51 -8.28 27.25
CA LYS A 28 -39.48 -7.79 26.26
C LYS A 28 -40.84 -7.46 26.89
N ALA A 29 -41.26 -8.21 27.90
CA ALA A 29 -42.49 -7.92 28.62
C ALA A 29 -42.41 -6.60 29.40
N GLU A 30 -41.25 -6.31 30.00
CA GLU A 30 -41.03 -5.09 30.78
C GLU A 30 -40.78 -3.85 29.90
N PHE A 31 -39.92 -3.98 28.87
CA PHE A 31 -39.42 -2.85 28.09
C PHE A 31 -40.02 -2.73 26.68
N GLY A 32 -40.77 -3.73 26.22
CA GLY A 32 -41.43 -3.74 24.91
C GLY A 32 -40.52 -4.07 23.72
N GLU A 33 -39.23 -4.28 23.95
CA GLU A 33 -38.21 -4.56 22.93
C GLU A 33 -37.19 -5.61 23.41
N ALA A 34 -36.34 -6.11 22.51
CA ALA A 34 -35.22 -6.97 22.89
C ALA A 34 -34.01 -6.11 23.34
N PRO A 35 -33.09 -6.63 24.17
CA PRO A 35 -31.90 -5.90 24.58
C PRO A 35 -31.10 -5.43 23.36
N ALA A 36 -30.80 -4.12 23.28
CA ALA A 36 -30.06 -3.55 22.15
C ALA A 36 -28.57 -3.94 22.15
N ALA A 37 -27.99 -4.22 23.32
CA ALA A 37 -26.58 -4.59 23.44
C ALA A 37 -26.40 -6.11 23.27
N PRO A 38 -25.48 -6.59 22.39
CA PRO A 38 -25.28 -8.02 22.14
C PRO A 38 -24.67 -8.78 23.33
N PHE A 39 -24.15 -8.07 24.35
CA PHE A 39 -23.53 -8.64 25.56
C PHE A 39 -24.51 -8.77 26.75
N TRP A 40 -25.81 -8.73 26.52
CA TRP A 40 -26.82 -8.77 27.59
C TRP A 40 -26.70 -10.03 28.49
N ALA A 41 -26.46 -11.21 27.90
CA ALA A 41 -26.34 -12.46 28.67
C ALA A 41 -25.08 -12.47 29.55
N HIS A 42 -23.98 -11.90 29.05
CA HIS A 42 -22.74 -11.74 29.81
C HIS A 42 -22.96 -10.82 31.02
N SER A 43 -23.73 -9.74 30.81
CA SER A 43 -24.07 -8.79 31.87
C SER A 43 -24.98 -9.42 32.93
N TYR A 44 -25.92 -10.26 32.50
CA TYR A 44 -26.81 -11.01 33.40
C TYR A 44 -26.03 -11.99 34.28
N ASP A 45 -25.17 -12.81 33.68
CA ASP A 45 -24.34 -13.77 34.40
C ASP A 45 -23.34 -13.09 35.34
N ALA A 46 -22.68 -12.01 34.90
CA ALA A 46 -21.77 -11.26 35.76
C ALA A 46 -22.50 -10.64 36.97
N THR A 47 -23.71 -10.11 36.76
CA THR A 47 -24.50 -9.48 37.82
C THR A 47 -24.96 -10.51 38.85
N THR A 48 -25.51 -11.63 38.40
CA THR A 48 -25.98 -12.71 39.28
C THR A 48 -24.84 -13.33 40.08
N LEU A 49 -23.69 -13.59 39.43
CA LEU A 49 -22.49 -14.08 40.10
C LEU A 49 -21.97 -13.11 41.18
N LEU A 50 -21.96 -11.81 40.89
CA LEU A 50 -21.55 -10.79 41.86
C LEU A 50 -22.53 -10.71 43.04
N LEU A 51 -23.84 -10.81 42.79
CA LEU A 51 -24.86 -10.81 43.84
C LEU A 51 -24.75 -12.05 44.73
N ASP A 52 -24.48 -13.22 44.17
CA ASP A 52 -24.21 -14.45 44.93
C ASP A 52 -22.98 -14.27 45.83
N ALA A 53 -21.89 -13.69 45.30
CA ALA A 53 -20.69 -13.43 46.08
C ALA A 53 -20.92 -12.42 47.22
N ILE A 54 -21.68 -11.35 46.95
CA ILE A 54 -22.09 -10.38 47.97
C ILE A 54 -22.93 -11.06 49.04
N ALA A 55 -23.92 -11.86 48.67
CA ALA A 55 -24.78 -12.56 49.61
C ALA A 55 -23.98 -13.54 50.48
N ALA A 56 -23.03 -14.29 49.89
CA ALA A 56 -22.17 -15.21 50.60
C ALA A 56 -21.21 -14.52 51.59
N ALA A 57 -20.81 -13.28 51.30
CA ALA A 57 -19.89 -12.49 52.12
C ALA A 57 -20.60 -11.46 53.03
N SER A 58 -21.93 -11.52 53.13
CA SER A 58 -22.72 -10.59 53.94
C SER A 58 -23.11 -11.18 55.28
N TYR A 59 -23.03 -10.39 56.35
CA TYR A 59 -23.49 -10.78 57.69
C TYR A 59 -23.97 -9.57 58.50
N GLU A 60 -24.75 -9.82 59.54
CA GLU A 60 -25.21 -8.79 60.48
C GLU A 60 -24.20 -8.61 61.61
N ASP A 61 -23.73 -7.38 61.84
CA ASP A 61 -22.93 -7.01 63.00
C ASP A 61 -23.46 -5.70 63.61
N GLY A 62 -23.73 -5.71 64.92
CA GLY A 62 -24.24 -4.53 65.63
C GLY A 62 -25.59 -3.97 65.11
N GLY A 63 -26.38 -4.77 64.38
CA GLY A 63 -27.64 -4.33 63.75
C GLY A 63 -27.45 -3.61 62.41
N ALA A 64 -26.26 -3.72 61.81
CA ALA A 64 -25.98 -3.27 60.46
C ALA A 64 -25.55 -4.46 59.58
N LEU A 65 -26.03 -4.46 58.34
CA LEU A 65 -25.55 -5.36 57.29
C LEU A 65 -24.12 -4.97 56.90
N ILE A 66 -23.19 -5.89 57.10
CA ILE A 66 -21.80 -5.78 56.69
C ILE A 66 -21.57 -6.66 55.47
N VAL A 67 -20.98 -6.09 54.43
CA VAL A 67 -20.49 -6.82 53.25
C VAL A 67 -18.97 -6.91 53.33
N ASP A 68 -18.43 -8.11 53.56
CA ASP A 68 -16.99 -8.32 53.60
C ASP A 68 -16.41 -8.31 52.19
N ARG A 69 -15.75 -7.21 51.82
CA ARG A 69 -15.10 -7.05 50.52
C ARG A 69 -14.00 -8.09 50.26
N ALA A 70 -13.30 -8.55 51.30
CA ALA A 70 -12.31 -9.62 51.15
C ALA A 70 -13.01 -10.95 50.88
N GLY A 71 -14.09 -11.24 51.62
CA GLY A 71 -14.94 -12.40 51.39
C GLY A 71 -15.59 -12.44 50.00
N VAL A 72 -16.03 -11.30 49.45
CA VAL A 72 -16.54 -11.23 48.06
C VAL A 72 -15.47 -11.65 47.07
N ARG A 73 -14.23 -11.14 47.23
CA ARG A 73 -13.12 -11.49 46.36
C ARG A 73 -12.69 -12.95 46.50
N GLU A 74 -12.65 -13.46 47.73
CA GLU A 74 -12.35 -14.87 48.00
C GLU A 74 -13.40 -15.79 47.36
N HIS A 75 -14.69 -15.42 47.46
CA HIS A 75 -15.77 -16.16 46.83
C HIS A 75 -15.58 -16.22 45.32
N LEU A 76 -15.41 -15.06 44.65
CA LEU A 76 -15.22 -14.99 43.20
C LEU A 76 -14.00 -15.79 42.74
N ASN A 77 -12.86 -15.67 43.43
CA ASN A 77 -11.65 -16.45 43.12
C ASN A 77 -11.83 -17.97 43.30
N GLY A 78 -12.83 -18.41 44.07
CA GLY A 78 -13.15 -19.81 44.29
C GLY A 78 -14.19 -20.39 43.32
N VAL A 79 -14.73 -19.58 42.42
CA VAL A 79 -15.78 -20.01 41.49
C VAL A 79 -15.19 -20.94 40.43
N THR A 80 -15.62 -22.19 40.47
CA THR A 80 -15.33 -23.19 39.44
C THR A 80 -16.62 -23.91 39.05
N GLY A 81 -16.95 -23.91 37.76
CA GLY A 81 -18.10 -24.66 37.26
C GLY A 81 -19.46 -23.99 37.48
N TYR A 82 -19.49 -22.66 37.61
CA TYR A 82 -20.75 -21.90 37.73
C TYR A 82 -21.56 -22.04 36.44
N SER A 83 -22.82 -22.48 36.53
CA SER A 83 -23.69 -22.58 35.36
C SER A 83 -24.31 -21.21 35.05
N GLY A 84 -23.88 -20.56 33.96
CA GLY A 84 -24.44 -19.32 33.46
C GLY A 84 -25.11 -19.49 32.09
N LEU A 85 -25.82 -18.46 31.64
CA LEU A 85 -26.37 -18.38 30.28
C LEU A 85 -25.29 -18.52 29.20
N ILE A 86 -24.12 -17.90 29.41
CA ILE A 86 -22.99 -17.99 28.48
C ILE A 86 -22.25 -19.34 28.54
N GLY A 87 -22.70 -20.24 29.41
CA GLY A 87 -22.11 -21.56 29.63
C GLY A 87 -21.47 -21.70 31.00
N THR A 88 -20.71 -22.77 31.18
CA THR A 88 -20.02 -23.04 32.44
C THR A 88 -18.83 -22.10 32.61
N MET A 89 -18.83 -21.32 33.69
CA MET A 89 -17.79 -20.33 34.00
C MET A 89 -16.88 -20.79 35.12
N ALA A 90 -15.62 -20.39 35.05
CA ALA A 90 -14.68 -20.39 36.16
C ALA A 90 -14.00 -19.02 36.23
N CYS A 91 -13.65 -18.59 37.43
CA CYS A 91 -12.89 -17.36 37.64
C CYS A 91 -11.42 -17.71 37.88
N ASP A 92 -10.51 -16.92 37.32
CA ASP A 92 -9.08 -17.07 37.55
C ASP A 92 -8.56 -16.23 38.72
N ALA A 93 -7.24 -16.26 38.96
CA ALA A 93 -6.60 -15.53 40.06
C ALA A 93 -6.65 -13.99 39.90
N TYR A 94 -7.02 -13.50 38.72
CA TYR A 94 -7.18 -12.08 38.40
C TYR A 94 -8.64 -11.63 38.50
N GLY A 95 -9.58 -12.56 38.66
CA GLY A 95 -11.01 -12.29 38.72
C GLY A 95 -11.70 -12.30 37.36
N ASP A 96 -11.04 -12.81 36.33
CA ASP A 96 -11.65 -13.00 35.01
C ASP A 96 -12.53 -14.25 35.03
N CYS A 97 -13.84 -14.03 35.04
CA CYS A 97 -14.87 -15.07 35.06
C CYS A 97 -15.46 -15.23 33.66
N SER A 98 -15.13 -16.32 32.96
CA SER A 98 -15.59 -16.52 31.59
C SER A 98 -15.82 -17.99 31.26
N SER A 99 -16.75 -18.26 30.34
CA SER A 99 -16.75 -19.50 29.55
C SER A 99 -15.83 -19.25 28.36
N SER A 100 -14.61 -19.81 28.36
CA SER A 100 -13.60 -19.53 27.32
C SER A 100 -13.96 -20.19 25.97
N LYS A 101 -15.09 -19.81 25.36
CA LYS A 101 -15.56 -20.32 24.09
C LYS A 101 -15.31 -19.30 22.98
N ILE A 102 -14.55 -19.70 21.97
CA ILE A 102 -14.34 -18.91 20.75
C ILE A 102 -14.92 -19.70 19.59
N THR A 103 -15.78 -19.06 18.80
CA THR A 103 -16.28 -19.65 17.55
C THR A 103 -15.79 -18.86 16.36
N VAL A 104 -15.26 -19.57 15.36
CA VAL A 104 -14.95 -19.01 14.05
C VAL A 104 -16.08 -19.36 13.10
N ILE A 105 -16.61 -18.34 12.45
CA ILE A 105 -17.70 -18.45 11.50
C ILE A 105 -17.13 -18.15 10.11
N GLN A 106 -17.42 -19.00 9.14
CA GLN A 106 -17.10 -18.72 7.74
C GLN A 106 -18.30 -17.99 7.12
N ASN A 107 -18.08 -16.75 6.71
CA ASN A 107 -19.04 -15.98 5.92
C ASN A 107 -19.24 -16.67 4.57
N ILE A 108 -20.44 -17.16 4.29
CA ILE A 108 -20.79 -17.90 3.07
C ILE A 108 -21.67 -17.09 2.12
N ASP A 109 -22.27 -16.02 2.62
CA ASP A 109 -23.08 -15.09 1.85
C ASP A 109 -23.03 -13.71 2.51
N THR A 110 -22.49 -12.72 1.79
CA THR A 110 -22.37 -11.34 2.27
C THR A 110 -23.72 -10.62 2.35
N ALA A 111 -24.76 -11.13 1.69
CA ALA A 111 -26.12 -10.61 1.75
C ALA A 111 -27.00 -11.29 2.81
N ASP A 112 -26.60 -12.44 3.36
CA ASP A 112 -27.37 -13.23 4.33
C ASP A 112 -26.61 -13.42 5.65
N TYR A 113 -26.85 -12.49 6.58
CA TYR A 113 -26.26 -12.51 7.91
C TYR A 113 -26.64 -13.76 8.73
N GLU A 114 -27.88 -14.24 8.63
CA GLU A 114 -28.35 -15.39 9.39
C GLU A 114 -27.69 -16.68 8.89
N ALA A 115 -27.65 -16.87 7.56
CA ALA A 115 -26.96 -18.01 6.96
C ALA A 115 -25.46 -18.01 7.30
N SER A 116 -24.82 -16.84 7.19
CA SER A 116 -23.40 -16.70 7.49
C SER A 116 -23.11 -16.94 8.97
N THR A 117 -23.88 -16.36 9.91
CA THR A 117 -23.65 -16.59 11.34
C THR A 117 -23.99 -17.99 11.85
N ALA A 118 -24.81 -18.74 11.10
CA ALA A 118 -25.07 -20.15 11.37
C ALA A 118 -23.89 -21.06 10.99
N ASN A 119 -22.98 -20.63 10.11
CA ASN A 119 -21.89 -21.46 9.59
C ASN A 119 -20.63 -21.44 10.48
N VAL A 120 -20.70 -22.11 11.63
CA VAL A 120 -19.54 -22.30 12.51
C VAL A 120 -18.60 -23.33 11.94
N VAL A 121 -17.40 -22.91 11.58
CA VAL A 121 -16.36 -23.80 11.05
C VAL A 121 -15.39 -24.27 12.14
N TYR A 122 -15.30 -23.53 13.24
CA TYR A 122 -14.43 -23.88 14.35
C TYR A 122 -14.99 -23.46 15.69
N GLU A 123 -14.82 -24.31 16.70
CA GLU A 123 -15.12 -23.99 18.09
C GLU A 123 -13.92 -24.38 18.97
N TYR A 124 -13.43 -23.40 19.71
CA TYR A 124 -12.45 -23.59 20.78
C TYR A 124 -13.17 -23.57 22.12
N ALA A 125 -12.95 -24.61 22.93
CA ALA A 125 -13.26 -24.62 24.35
C ALA A 125 -12.06 -25.22 25.11
N PRO A 126 -11.77 -24.79 26.36
CA PRO A 126 -10.57 -25.20 27.11
C PRO A 126 -10.49 -26.69 27.45
N LEU A 127 -11.53 -27.48 27.15
CA LEU A 127 -11.55 -28.95 27.33
C LEU A 127 -11.44 -29.75 26.02
N GLY A 128 -11.25 -29.07 24.89
CA GLY A 128 -11.06 -29.70 23.59
C GLY A 128 -11.52 -28.78 22.47
N ALA A 129 -10.62 -28.46 21.54
CA ALA A 129 -10.98 -27.79 20.31
C ALA A 129 -11.32 -28.85 19.26
N THR A 130 -12.43 -28.66 18.54
CA THR A 130 -12.85 -29.58 17.48
C THR A 130 -13.51 -28.80 16.35
N GLN A 131 -13.31 -29.25 15.11
CA GLN A 131 -14.08 -28.77 13.98
C GLN A 131 -15.54 -29.25 14.15
N VAL A 132 -16.47 -28.31 14.24
CA VAL A 132 -17.90 -28.59 14.52
C VAL A 132 -18.80 -28.52 13.28
N GLY A 133 -18.28 -28.07 12.14
CA GLY A 133 -19.01 -27.96 10.87
C GLY A 133 -18.13 -28.28 9.67
N ASP A 134 -18.77 -28.63 8.55
CA ASP A 134 -18.08 -28.72 7.26
C ASP A 134 -17.68 -27.32 6.82
N ILE A 135 -16.41 -27.12 6.42
CA ILE A 135 -16.00 -25.89 5.75
C ILE A 135 -16.65 -25.93 4.39
N ALA A 136 -17.64 -25.06 4.15
CA ALA A 136 -18.24 -24.94 2.84
C ALA A 136 -17.13 -24.51 1.87
N ALA A 137 -16.82 -25.37 0.90
CA ALA A 137 -15.97 -24.97 -0.20
C ALA A 137 -16.72 -23.88 -0.98
N GLY A 138 -16.34 -22.61 -0.77
CA GLY A 138 -16.72 -21.54 -1.67
C GLY A 138 -16.30 -21.92 -3.10
N ALA A 139 -16.90 -21.28 -4.09
CA ALA A 139 -16.37 -21.40 -5.45
C ALA A 139 -14.87 -21.08 -5.39
N ALA A 140 -14.02 -22.04 -5.78
CA ALA A 140 -12.58 -21.83 -5.77
C ALA A 140 -12.28 -20.64 -6.68
N LEU A 141 -11.83 -19.55 -6.08
CA LEU A 141 -11.40 -18.39 -6.83
C LEU A 141 -10.17 -18.77 -7.66
N PRO A 142 -9.94 -18.14 -8.83
CA PRO A 142 -8.87 -18.54 -9.74
C PRO A 142 -7.46 -18.60 -9.14
N GLY A 143 -7.16 -17.79 -8.12
CA GLY A 143 -5.88 -17.77 -7.41
C GLY A 143 -5.78 -18.70 -6.19
N THR A 144 -6.83 -19.46 -5.86
CA THR A 144 -6.88 -20.27 -4.62
C THR A 144 -5.71 -21.25 -4.57
N GLY A 145 -4.91 -21.17 -3.50
CA GLY A 145 -3.77 -22.05 -3.27
C GLY A 145 -2.49 -21.64 -4.01
N VAL A 146 -2.47 -20.45 -4.62
CA VAL A 146 -1.27 -19.84 -5.19
C VAL A 146 -0.76 -18.77 -4.22
N GLU A 147 0.50 -18.91 -3.84
CA GLU A 147 1.24 -17.93 -3.04
C GLU A 147 2.11 -17.09 -3.99
N LEU A 148 2.09 -15.77 -3.82
CA LEU A 148 2.89 -14.82 -4.57
C LEU A 148 3.71 -13.96 -3.62
N THR A 149 4.99 -13.80 -3.92
CA THR A 149 5.88 -12.84 -3.28
C THR A 149 5.87 -11.55 -4.08
N MET A 150 5.32 -10.48 -3.53
CA MET A 150 5.31 -9.17 -4.16
C MET A 150 6.34 -8.25 -3.51
N CYS A 151 7.06 -7.50 -4.33
CA CYS A 151 7.96 -6.43 -3.90
C CYS A 151 7.37 -5.08 -4.31
N ARG A 152 7.87 -4.01 -3.72
CA ARG A 152 7.56 -2.64 -4.17
C ARG A 152 8.80 -1.81 -4.42
N ALA A 153 8.55 -0.71 -5.12
CA ALA A 153 9.57 0.27 -5.42
C ALA A 153 9.98 0.99 -4.14
N ASN A 154 11.23 1.40 -4.01
CA ASN A 154 11.73 2.13 -2.84
C ASN A 154 11.44 3.64 -2.87
N TRP A 155 10.37 4.06 -3.56
CA TRP A 155 9.90 5.45 -3.55
C TRP A 155 8.40 5.52 -3.23
N ALA A 156 8.06 6.51 -2.42
CA ALA A 156 6.75 6.59 -1.76
C ALA A 156 5.56 6.65 -2.73
N SER A 157 5.71 7.29 -3.90
CA SER A 157 4.60 7.42 -4.86
C SER A 157 4.16 6.09 -5.48
N ALA A 158 4.96 5.02 -5.32
CA ALA A 158 4.65 3.68 -5.81
C ALA A 158 3.83 2.82 -4.84
N TYR A 159 3.70 3.23 -3.58
CA TYR A 159 3.19 2.34 -2.53
C TYR A 159 1.69 2.03 -2.71
N ILE A 160 0.86 3.04 -2.97
CA ILE A 160 -0.59 2.87 -3.18
C ILE A 160 -0.90 1.88 -4.30
N GLN A 161 -0.34 2.07 -5.51
CA GLN A 161 -0.58 1.14 -6.63
C GLN A 161 -0.12 -0.29 -6.33
N SER A 162 1.00 -0.45 -5.62
CA SER A 162 1.49 -1.78 -5.24
C SER A 162 0.49 -2.48 -4.33
N GLU A 163 -0.03 -1.76 -3.34
CA GLU A 163 -1.03 -2.29 -2.41
C GLU A 163 -2.39 -2.53 -3.07
N MET A 164 -2.79 -1.68 -4.03
CA MET A 164 -3.99 -1.92 -4.85
C MET A 164 -3.86 -3.23 -5.65
N VAL A 165 -2.74 -3.45 -6.34
CA VAL A 165 -2.50 -4.69 -7.10
C VAL A 165 -2.52 -5.91 -6.17
N ARG A 166 -1.90 -5.82 -4.98
CA ARG A 166 -1.97 -6.87 -3.96
C ARG A 166 -3.41 -7.19 -3.57
N GLN A 167 -4.21 -6.19 -3.21
CA GLN A 167 -5.60 -6.40 -2.77
C GLN A 167 -6.49 -6.96 -3.90
N ILE A 168 -6.27 -6.54 -5.15
CA ILE A 168 -6.97 -7.10 -6.32
C ILE A 168 -6.65 -8.59 -6.50
N LEU A 169 -5.36 -8.98 -6.40
CA LEU A 169 -4.95 -10.38 -6.47
C LEU A 169 -5.52 -11.19 -5.28
N GLN A 170 -5.54 -10.62 -4.07
CA GLN A 170 -6.17 -11.26 -2.91
C GLN A 170 -7.68 -11.47 -3.10
N GLN A 171 -8.39 -10.51 -3.68
CA GLN A 171 -9.81 -10.68 -4.04
C GLN A 171 -10.02 -11.76 -5.11
N ALA A 172 -9.04 -12.01 -5.97
CA ALA A 172 -9.04 -13.14 -6.90
C ALA A 172 -8.58 -14.47 -6.27
N GLY A 173 -8.30 -14.51 -4.97
CA GLY A 173 -8.01 -15.71 -4.19
C GLY A 173 -6.53 -16.04 -4.01
N TYR A 174 -5.61 -15.21 -4.51
CA TYR A 174 -4.17 -15.38 -4.30
C TYR A 174 -3.80 -15.02 -2.85
N SER A 175 -2.83 -15.73 -2.29
CA SER A 175 -2.14 -15.27 -1.09
C SER A 175 -0.92 -14.47 -1.51
N VAL A 176 -0.89 -13.17 -1.17
CA VAL A 176 0.14 -12.25 -1.63
C VAL A 176 0.83 -11.62 -0.42
N THR A 177 2.16 -11.72 -0.38
CA THR A 177 2.97 -11.13 0.70
C THR A 177 2.77 -9.63 0.78
N ASP A 178 3.03 -9.07 1.96
CA ASP A 178 3.07 -7.63 2.12
C ASP A 178 4.26 -7.03 1.36
N PRO A 179 4.01 -6.14 0.37
CA PRO A 179 5.07 -5.59 -0.45
C PRO A 179 6.01 -4.68 0.34
N SER A 180 5.59 -4.16 1.50
CA SER A 180 6.45 -3.35 2.38
C SER A 180 7.61 -4.13 2.99
N LEU A 181 7.56 -5.47 2.95
CA LEU A 181 8.63 -6.32 3.49
C LEU A 181 9.84 -6.38 2.56
N ILE A 182 9.66 -6.06 1.27
CA ILE A 182 10.71 -6.10 0.25
C ILE A 182 10.60 -4.84 -0.63
N GLU A 183 11.33 -3.79 -0.22
CA GLU A 183 11.46 -2.55 -0.98
C GLU A 183 12.78 -2.51 -1.75
N LEU A 184 12.72 -2.30 -3.07
CA LEU A 184 13.87 -2.36 -3.96
C LEU A 184 13.85 -1.22 -4.98
N GLY A 185 15.04 -0.71 -5.33
CA GLY A 185 15.23 0.04 -6.58
C GLY A 185 15.20 -0.90 -7.79
N PRO A 186 14.95 -0.40 -9.01
CA PRO A 186 14.71 -1.22 -10.20
C PRO A 186 15.85 -2.20 -10.49
N SER A 187 17.11 -1.78 -10.38
CA SER A 187 18.27 -2.66 -10.61
C SER A 187 18.18 -3.97 -9.82
N ASN A 188 17.83 -3.87 -8.53
CA ASN A 188 17.67 -5.04 -7.66
C ASN A 188 16.32 -5.73 -7.86
N ALA A 189 15.25 -5.00 -8.15
CA ALA A 189 13.91 -5.57 -8.34
C ALA A 189 13.85 -6.49 -9.56
N TYR A 190 14.46 -6.10 -10.68
CA TYR A 190 14.51 -6.90 -11.90
C TYR A 190 15.31 -8.19 -11.72
N THR A 191 16.49 -8.11 -11.09
CA THR A 191 17.28 -9.30 -10.72
C THR A 191 16.50 -10.20 -9.75
N ALA A 192 15.87 -9.63 -8.71
CA ALA A 192 15.07 -10.39 -7.76
C ALA A 192 13.88 -11.10 -8.41
N MET A 193 13.24 -10.48 -9.40
CA MET A 193 12.19 -11.12 -10.19
C MET A 193 12.72 -12.25 -11.06
N ALA A 194 13.84 -12.03 -11.77
CA ALA A 194 14.46 -13.04 -12.62
C ALA A 194 14.92 -14.27 -11.83
N GLU A 195 15.47 -14.06 -10.62
CA GLU A 195 15.91 -15.12 -9.71
C GLU A 195 14.76 -15.79 -8.93
N GLY A 196 13.52 -15.27 -9.04
CA GLY A 196 12.34 -15.81 -8.35
C GLY A 196 12.28 -15.49 -6.85
N THR A 197 13.05 -14.51 -6.37
CA THR A 197 12.88 -13.93 -5.02
C THR A 197 11.62 -13.08 -4.95
N CYS A 198 11.22 -12.51 -6.09
CA CYS A 198 10.01 -11.73 -6.27
C CYS A 198 9.22 -12.29 -7.46
N ASP A 199 7.89 -12.40 -7.35
CA ASP A 199 7.05 -12.85 -8.46
C ASP A 199 6.62 -11.69 -9.37
N LEU A 200 6.38 -10.52 -8.79
CA LEU A 200 5.91 -9.35 -9.51
C LEU A 200 6.27 -8.03 -8.82
N TRP A 201 6.35 -6.99 -9.64
CA TRP A 201 6.59 -5.62 -9.23
C TRP A 201 5.68 -4.66 -10.01
N ALA A 202 4.89 -3.86 -9.30
CA ALA A 202 3.79 -3.07 -9.87
C ALA A 202 4.14 -1.59 -10.11
N ASN A 203 5.37 -1.28 -10.52
CA ASN A 203 5.77 0.10 -10.81
C ASN A 203 6.96 0.22 -11.77
N SER A 204 6.92 -0.54 -12.86
CA SER A 204 7.94 -0.51 -13.90
C SER A 204 7.69 0.62 -14.88
N TRP A 205 8.71 1.44 -15.16
CA TRP A 205 8.63 2.61 -16.03
C TRP A 205 9.23 2.31 -17.40
N TYR A 206 8.38 2.15 -18.42
CA TYR A 206 8.80 1.89 -19.79
C TYR A 206 8.75 3.16 -20.65
N PRO A 207 9.70 3.32 -21.61
CA PRO A 207 10.71 2.34 -22.02
C PRO A 207 11.94 2.23 -21.12
N GLY A 208 12.19 3.20 -20.21
CA GLY A 208 13.46 3.31 -19.49
C GLY A 208 13.92 2.01 -18.81
N HIS A 209 13.02 1.30 -18.12
CA HIS A 209 13.36 0.08 -17.42
C HIS A 209 13.65 -1.13 -18.32
N PHE A 210 13.51 -1.03 -19.66
CA PHE A 210 13.98 -2.08 -20.56
C PHE A 210 15.50 -2.27 -20.50
N SER A 211 16.28 -1.27 -20.09
CA SER A 211 17.73 -1.44 -19.92
C SER A 211 18.07 -2.55 -18.92
N TRP A 212 17.25 -2.72 -17.87
CA TRP A 212 17.46 -3.78 -16.88
C TRP A 212 17.22 -5.19 -17.41
N TYR A 213 16.58 -5.36 -18.57
CA TYR A 213 16.41 -6.69 -19.18
C TYR A 213 17.73 -7.25 -19.69
N GLU A 214 18.68 -6.37 -20.02
CA GLU A 214 19.96 -6.76 -20.57
C GLU A 214 20.94 -7.26 -19.49
N ASN A 215 20.67 -6.99 -18.20
CA ASN A 215 21.52 -7.39 -17.10
C ASN A 215 21.80 -8.90 -17.12
N GLU A 216 23.08 -9.27 -17.20
CA GLU A 216 23.53 -10.66 -17.07
C GLU A 216 23.33 -11.21 -15.65
N LEU A 217 22.81 -12.44 -15.57
CA LEU A 217 22.67 -13.22 -14.34
C LEU A 217 23.87 -14.15 -14.13
N SER A 218 23.99 -14.66 -12.90
CA SER A 218 25.13 -15.53 -12.52
C SER A 218 25.21 -16.85 -13.30
N ASP A 219 24.13 -17.28 -13.96
CA ASP A 219 24.08 -18.48 -14.80
C ASP A 219 24.33 -18.21 -16.29
N GLY A 220 24.56 -16.95 -16.67
CA GLY A 220 24.84 -16.50 -18.04
C GLY A 220 23.60 -16.25 -18.89
N SER A 221 22.39 -16.31 -18.33
CA SER A 221 21.18 -15.76 -18.95
C SER A 221 21.05 -14.26 -18.65
N ILE A 222 20.09 -13.59 -19.29
CA ILE A 222 19.77 -12.18 -18.98
C ILE A 222 18.43 -12.08 -18.26
N VAL A 223 18.18 -10.99 -17.53
CA VAL A 223 16.91 -10.73 -16.85
C VAL A 223 15.71 -10.87 -17.80
N GLY A 224 15.82 -10.38 -19.03
CA GLY A 224 14.76 -10.41 -20.03
C GLY A 224 14.32 -11.82 -20.46
N ASP A 225 15.12 -12.86 -20.18
CA ASP A 225 14.74 -14.25 -20.41
C ASP A 225 13.68 -14.74 -19.39
N HIS A 226 13.60 -14.07 -18.22
CA HIS A 226 12.82 -14.52 -17.06
C HIS A 226 11.77 -13.52 -16.58
N VAL A 227 11.80 -12.28 -17.07
CA VAL A 227 10.88 -11.22 -16.66
C VAL A 227 10.15 -10.64 -17.87
N GLU A 228 8.84 -10.52 -17.75
CA GLU A 228 7.99 -9.93 -18.77
C GLU A 228 7.35 -8.63 -18.30
N ALA A 229 7.19 -7.70 -19.25
CA ALA A 229 6.35 -6.52 -19.05
C ALA A 229 4.90 -6.97 -19.26
N VAL A 230 4.04 -6.67 -18.29
CA VAL A 230 2.61 -6.96 -18.36
C VAL A 230 1.89 -5.61 -18.47
N PRO A 231 1.40 -5.25 -19.68
CA PRO A 231 0.65 -4.03 -19.89
C PRO A 231 -0.49 -3.92 -18.88
N GLY A 232 -0.83 -2.72 -18.44
CA GLY A 232 -1.78 -2.48 -17.35
C GLY A 232 -1.47 -1.16 -16.67
N LEU A 233 -2.12 -0.89 -15.54
CA LEU A 233 -1.94 0.32 -14.73
C LEU A 233 -2.09 1.62 -15.55
N PHE A 234 -0.99 2.32 -15.85
CA PHE A 234 -1.02 3.66 -16.46
C PHE A 234 -0.25 3.67 -17.78
N GLN A 235 -0.97 3.85 -18.88
CA GLN A 235 -0.37 3.90 -20.22
C GLN A 235 -0.21 5.35 -20.67
N ASP A 236 0.94 5.68 -21.27
CA ASP A 236 1.28 7.02 -21.78
C ASP A 236 1.00 8.15 -20.76
N SER A 237 1.19 7.87 -19.47
CA SER A 237 0.71 8.75 -18.38
C SER A 237 1.82 9.23 -17.46
N GLY A 238 2.97 8.55 -17.44
CA GLY A 238 4.13 8.98 -16.67
C GLY A 238 4.78 10.19 -17.34
N VAL A 239 4.86 11.33 -16.65
CA VAL A 239 5.62 12.49 -17.13
C VAL A 239 6.89 12.58 -16.33
N GLN A 240 8.01 12.85 -17.00
CA GLN A 240 9.32 12.99 -16.37
C GLN A 240 10.03 14.22 -16.90
N GLY A 241 10.92 14.76 -16.10
CA GLY A 241 11.93 15.70 -16.58
C GLY A 241 12.52 16.60 -15.51
N PHE A 242 13.13 17.68 -15.95
CA PHE A 242 13.77 18.64 -15.07
C PHE A 242 12.81 19.75 -14.65
N LEU A 243 12.77 20.07 -13.36
CA LEU A 243 12.21 21.30 -12.83
C LEU A 243 13.32 22.32 -12.57
N VAL A 244 13.04 23.59 -12.84
CA VAL A 244 13.92 24.71 -12.57
C VAL A 244 13.26 25.74 -11.66
N THR A 245 14.03 26.38 -10.77
CA THR A 245 13.52 27.50 -9.96
C THR A 245 12.95 28.59 -10.85
N LYS A 246 11.64 28.88 -10.73
CA LYS A 246 10.94 29.77 -11.66
C LYS A 246 11.46 31.19 -11.61
N THR A 247 11.67 31.75 -10.42
CA THR A 247 12.15 33.14 -10.26
C THR A 247 13.52 33.35 -10.90
N TRP A 248 14.40 32.35 -10.80
CA TRP A 248 15.71 32.37 -11.45
C TRP A 248 15.61 32.22 -12.97
N ALA A 249 14.78 31.30 -13.45
CA ALA A 249 14.55 31.09 -14.88
C ALA A 249 13.98 32.34 -15.57
N GLU A 250 12.98 32.98 -14.96
CA GLU A 250 12.36 34.21 -15.50
C GLU A 250 13.34 35.40 -15.47
N ALA A 251 14.11 35.56 -14.39
CA ALA A 251 15.07 36.66 -14.26
C ALA A 251 16.18 36.60 -15.33
N ASN A 252 16.55 35.39 -15.75
CA ASN A 252 17.64 35.15 -16.71
C ASN A 252 17.14 34.79 -18.12
N ASN A 253 15.83 34.78 -18.37
CA ASN A 253 15.21 34.35 -19.63
C ASN A 253 15.68 32.93 -20.06
N ILE A 254 15.72 32.00 -19.10
CA ILE A 254 16.14 30.61 -19.34
C ILE A 254 15.06 29.92 -20.17
N SER A 255 15.46 29.39 -21.31
CA SER A 255 14.60 28.63 -22.22
C SER A 255 14.92 27.14 -22.18
N THR A 256 16.20 26.77 -22.16
CA THR A 256 16.64 25.37 -22.21
C THR A 256 17.80 25.08 -21.26
N ILE A 257 17.96 23.82 -20.86
CA ILE A 257 19.16 23.39 -20.13
C ILE A 257 20.44 23.59 -20.95
N ASP A 258 20.36 23.45 -22.28
CA ASP A 258 21.45 23.71 -23.22
C ASP A 258 21.93 25.17 -23.20
N GLN A 259 21.03 26.12 -22.97
CA GLN A 259 21.40 27.51 -22.71
C GLN A 259 22.20 27.64 -21.42
N ILE A 260 21.75 26.99 -20.35
CA ILE A 260 22.44 27.01 -19.04
C ILE A 260 23.85 26.46 -19.21
N ASN A 261 24.00 25.30 -19.87
CA ASN A 261 25.30 24.68 -20.12
C ASN A 261 26.28 25.58 -20.88
N ARG A 262 25.82 26.37 -21.86
CA ARG A 262 26.70 27.21 -22.69
C ARG A 262 27.10 28.53 -22.01
N ASP A 263 26.35 28.97 -21.01
CA ASP A 263 26.54 30.26 -20.37
C ASP A 263 27.20 30.12 -19.00
N PRO A 264 28.48 30.52 -18.83
CA PRO A 264 29.17 30.47 -17.54
C PRO A 264 28.51 31.35 -16.49
N ASP A 265 27.81 32.43 -16.90
CA ASP A 265 27.07 33.24 -15.93
C ASP A 265 25.83 32.49 -15.41
N LEU A 266 25.41 31.37 -16.01
CA LEU A 266 24.29 30.53 -15.54
C LEU A 266 24.76 29.27 -14.84
N TYR A 267 25.55 28.40 -15.48
CA TYR A 267 25.91 27.11 -14.87
C TYR A 267 26.78 27.26 -13.62
N LEU A 268 27.64 28.29 -13.53
CA LEU A 268 28.43 28.54 -12.32
C LEU A 268 27.59 29.02 -11.13
N GLN A 269 26.33 29.41 -11.34
CA GLN A 269 25.42 29.68 -10.22
C GLN A 269 24.84 28.40 -9.61
N LEU A 270 24.92 27.27 -10.33
CA LEU A 270 24.51 25.94 -9.85
C LEU A 270 25.67 25.19 -9.19
N ASP A 271 26.92 25.64 -9.38
CA ASP A 271 28.15 25.10 -8.80
C ASP A 271 28.18 25.33 -7.27
N THR A 272 27.99 24.26 -6.51
CA THR A 272 27.89 24.28 -5.05
C THR A 272 29.15 23.78 -4.36
N ASP A 273 30.00 23.02 -5.03
CA ASP A 273 31.23 22.46 -4.47
C ASP A 273 32.51 23.13 -4.97
N GLY A 274 32.40 24.02 -5.96
CA GLY A 274 33.46 24.82 -6.53
C GLY A 274 34.32 24.09 -7.56
N ASP A 275 33.84 22.99 -8.13
CA ASP A 275 34.57 22.22 -9.14
C ASP A 275 34.50 22.82 -10.57
N GLY A 276 33.66 23.85 -10.75
CA GLY A 276 33.47 24.57 -12.00
C GLY A 276 32.40 23.99 -12.92
N LYS A 277 31.58 23.04 -12.44
CA LYS A 277 30.37 22.54 -13.11
C LYS A 277 29.11 22.93 -12.33
N GLY A 278 27.97 22.91 -13.00
CA GLY A 278 26.67 23.18 -12.38
C GLY A 278 25.87 21.91 -12.09
N GLU A 279 25.18 21.89 -10.95
CA GLU A 279 24.62 20.65 -10.43
C GLU A 279 23.17 20.48 -10.85
N ILE A 280 22.89 19.30 -11.40
CA ILE A 280 21.54 18.77 -11.60
C ILE A 280 21.27 17.81 -10.47
N LEU A 281 20.29 18.11 -9.62
CA LEU A 281 19.83 17.17 -8.59
C LEU A 281 19.09 16.02 -9.28
N GLY A 282 19.75 14.87 -9.41
CA GLY A 282 19.31 13.77 -10.25
C GLY A 282 18.47 12.76 -9.48
N CYS A 283 18.89 11.49 -9.53
CA CYS A 283 18.25 10.45 -8.73
C CYS A 283 19.27 9.42 -8.19
N PRO A 284 18.86 8.49 -7.31
CA PRO A 284 19.76 7.46 -6.76
C PRO A 284 20.34 6.54 -7.85
N GLU A 285 21.59 6.12 -7.69
CA GLU A 285 22.34 5.27 -8.66
C GLU A 285 21.64 3.94 -9.01
N SER A 286 20.73 3.48 -8.16
CA SER A 286 19.97 2.25 -8.41
C SER A 286 18.76 2.42 -9.34
N TRP A 287 18.48 3.65 -9.81
CA TRP A 287 17.28 4.02 -10.57
C TRP A 287 17.66 4.47 -11.98
N THR A 288 16.97 4.00 -13.01
CA THR A 288 17.32 4.29 -14.42
C THR A 288 17.40 5.77 -14.79
N CYS A 289 16.72 6.66 -14.06
CA CYS A 289 16.83 8.09 -14.30
C CYS A 289 18.26 8.60 -14.20
N ASP A 290 19.13 7.98 -13.38
CA ASP A 290 20.53 8.39 -13.25
C ASP A 290 21.29 8.09 -14.55
N ASP A 291 21.06 6.90 -15.09
CA ASP A 291 21.66 6.44 -16.32
C ASP A 291 21.15 7.23 -17.53
N ILE A 292 19.86 7.59 -17.53
CA ILE A 292 19.25 8.45 -18.54
C ILE A 292 19.84 9.86 -18.45
N ILE A 293 19.94 10.46 -17.26
CA ILE A 293 20.47 11.82 -17.06
C ILE A 293 21.94 11.88 -17.47
N GLU A 294 22.76 10.91 -17.09
CA GLU A 294 24.16 10.86 -17.53
C GLU A 294 24.27 10.72 -19.05
N ASN A 295 23.43 9.91 -19.69
CA ASN A 295 23.38 9.83 -21.15
C ASN A 295 22.89 11.13 -21.79
N GLN A 296 21.91 11.81 -21.19
CA GLN A 296 21.46 13.13 -21.65
C GLN A 296 22.58 14.17 -21.52
N ILE A 297 23.36 14.17 -20.45
CA ILE A 297 24.53 15.06 -20.29
C ILE A 297 25.57 14.77 -21.38
N ALA A 298 25.89 13.50 -21.63
CA ALA A 298 26.85 13.11 -22.65
C ALA A 298 26.35 13.35 -24.08
N PHE A 299 25.03 13.30 -24.30
CA PHE A 299 24.40 13.55 -25.59
C PHE A 299 24.22 15.06 -25.87
N GLY A 300 23.80 15.81 -24.85
CA GLY A 300 23.38 17.21 -24.92
C GLY A 300 22.32 17.45 -25.99
N ASN A 301 22.67 18.24 -27.02
CA ASN A 301 21.78 18.49 -28.16
C ASN A 301 22.01 17.54 -29.37
N GLY A 302 22.75 16.44 -29.17
CA GLY A 302 23.16 15.49 -30.21
C GLY A 302 24.41 15.91 -30.99
N THR A 303 24.95 17.12 -30.73
CA THR A 303 26.22 17.59 -31.30
C THR A 303 27.16 18.20 -30.27
N GLU A 304 26.61 18.80 -29.23
CA GLU A 304 27.32 19.46 -28.13
C GLU A 304 26.83 18.85 -26.81
N PRO A 305 27.70 18.17 -26.03
CA PRO A 305 27.35 17.64 -24.71
C PRO A 305 27.17 18.75 -23.68
N TRP A 306 26.50 18.43 -22.57
CA TRP A 306 26.38 19.31 -21.42
C TRP A 306 27.61 19.25 -20.49
N ASP A 307 28.81 19.42 -21.04
CA ASP A 307 30.08 19.23 -20.32
C ASP A 307 30.25 20.12 -19.07
N ASN A 308 29.53 21.24 -18.98
CA ASN A 308 29.56 22.16 -17.83
C ASN A 308 28.51 21.83 -16.75
N LEU A 309 27.74 20.76 -16.93
CA LEU A 309 26.78 20.28 -15.94
C LEU A 309 27.18 18.89 -15.45
N VAL A 310 26.74 18.55 -14.24
CA VAL A 310 26.97 17.25 -13.62
C VAL A 310 25.75 16.81 -12.82
N GLU A 311 25.46 15.52 -12.84
CA GLU A 311 24.42 14.94 -12.01
C GLU A 311 24.92 14.75 -10.57
N THR A 312 24.14 15.23 -9.61
CA THR A 312 24.24 14.83 -8.20
C THR A 312 23.35 13.62 -7.96
N LYS A 313 23.97 12.49 -7.59
CA LYS A 313 23.28 11.25 -7.21
C LYS A 313 23.30 11.09 -5.70
N ALA A 314 22.12 11.13 -5.08
CA ALA A 314 21.95 10.93 -3.65
C ALA A 314 20.55 10.39 -3.34
N ASP A 315 20.21 10.29 -2.06
CA ASP A 315 18.84 10.04 -1.63
C ASP A 315 17.89 11.10 -2.20
N TYR A 316 16.80 10.65 -2.84
CA TYR A 316 15.92 11.56 -3.58
C TYR A 316 15.20 12.55 -2.65
N ASP A 317 14.72 12.10 -1.49
CA ASP A 317 14.01 12.96 -0.54
C ASP A 317 14.93 14.05 0.02
N ALA A 318 16.20 13.74 0.25
CA ALA A 318 17.20 14.72 0.65
C ALA A 318 17.44 15.77 -0.44
N MET A 319 17.62 15.35 -1.70
CA MET A 319 17.78 16.28 -2.83
C MET A 319 16.53 17.11 -3.08
N PHE A 320 15.35 16.51 -2.94
CA PHE A 320 14.08 17.21 -3.05
C PHE A 320 13.94 18.29 -1.97
N ALA A 321 14.26 17.98 -0.71
CA ALA A 321 14.25 18.94 0.38
C ALA A 321 15.25 20.09 0.14
N GLU A 322 16.41 19.80 -0.44
CA GLU A 322 17.36 20.82 -0.87
C GLU A 322 16.78 21.73 -1.95
N MET A 323 16.16 21.16 -2.99
CA MET A 323 15.53 21.95 -4.05
C MET A 323 14.41 22.84 -3.49
N VAL A 324 13.60 22.34 -2.56
CA VAL A 324 12.57 23.14 -1.87
C VAL A 324 13.20 24.34 -1.16
N ASN A 325 14.33 24.15 -0.48
CA ASN A 325 15.05 25.26 0.16
C ASN A 325 15.57 26.28 -0.87
N ARG A 326 16.14 25.82 -1.99
CA ARG A 326 16.60 26.69 -3.08
C ARG A 326 15.44 27.52 -3.63
N VAL A 327 14.32 26.88 -3.96
CA VAL A 327 13.11 27.55 -4.47
C VAL A 327 12.57 28.58 -3.49
N ASN A 328 12.50 28.25 -2.19
CA ASN A 328 12.03 29.17 -1.15
C ASN A 328 12.93 30.41 -0.98
N ASN A 329 14.23 30.27 -1.24
CA ASN A 329 15.19 31.37 -1.20
C ASN A 329 15.28 32.14 -2.54
N GLY A 330 14.68 31.61 -3.60
CA GLY A 330 14.86 32.11 -4.97
C GLY A 330 16.22 31.76 -5.57
N ASP A 331 16.92 30.79 -5.00
CA ASP A 331 18.25 30.33 -5.44
C ASP A 331 18.14 29.47 -6.72
N PRO A 332 19.18 29.48 -7.58
CA PRO A 332 19.28 28.60 -8.74
C PRO A 332 19.21 27.12 -8.36
N GLY A 333 18.42 26.36 -9.09
CA GLY A 333 18.30 24.92 -8.87
C GLY A 333 17.66 24.22 -10.06
N ILE A 334 18.12 23.00 -10.32
CA ILE A 334 17.55 22.06 -11.29
C ILE A 334 17.40 20.72 -10.57
N ILE A 335 16.23 20.11 -10.64
CA ILE A 335 15.97 18.77 -10.10
C ILE A 335 15.23 17.89 -11.10
N TYR A 336 15.57 16.61 -11.19
CA TYR A 336 14.75 15.62 -11.88
C TYR A 336 13.51 15.27 -11.05
N THR A 337 12.35 15.15 -11.68
CA THR A 337 11.14 14.64 -11.03
C THR A 337 10.19 13.97 -12.02
N TRP A 338 9.06 13.46 -11.51
CA TRP A 338 8.06 12.75 -12.29
C TRP A 338 6.62 12.98 -11.80
N SER A 339 5.65 12.61 -12.63
CA SER A 339 4.25 12.40 -12.25
C SER A 339 3.83 10.97 -12.62
N PRO A 340 3.03 10.28 -11.81
CA PRO A 340 2.39 10.77 -10.58
C PRO A 340 3.36 10.76 -9.38
N ALA A 341 3.45 11.91 -8.69
CA ALA A 341 4.16 12.03 -7.43
C ALA A 341 3.63 13.25 -6.64
N SER A 342 3.59 13.12 -5.31
CA SER A 342 3.22 14.24 -4.43
C SER A 342 4.25 15.37 -4.44
N TYR A 343 5.48 15.15 -4.93
CA TYR A 343 6.49 16.19 -5.11
C TYR A 343 5.98 17.41 -5.89
N LEU A 344 5.10 17.19 -6.88
CA LEU A 344 4.52 18.26 -7.71
C LEU A 344 3.46 19.10 -6.99
N THR A 345 3.03 18.73 -5.78
CA THR A 345 2.17 19.57 -4.94
C THR A 345 2.96 20.56 -4.09
N VAL A 346 4.27 20.34 -3.95
CA VAL A 346 5.19 21.21 -3.21
C VAL A 346 6.02 22.05 -4.18
N LEU A 347 6.64 21.41 -5.19
CA LEU A 347 7.28 22.07 -6.32
C LEU A 347 6.27 22.15 -7.46
N VAL A 348 5.43 23.17 -7.44
CA VAL A 348 4.28 23.33 -8.32
C VAL A 348 4.70 24.04 -9.62
N PRO A 349 4.69 23.36 -10.78
CA PRO A 349 5.01 23.99 -12.06
C PRO A 349 4.05 25.14 -12.36
N GLY A 350 4.61 26.28 -12.74
CA GLY A 350 3.89 27.52 -13.00
C GLY A 350 3.60 28.38 -11.78
N ASP A 351 3.88 27.92 -10.56
CA ASP A 351 3.85 28.74 -9.35
C ASP A 351 5.25 29.08 -8.86
N ASN A 352 6.01 28.08 -8.39
CA ASN A 352 7.34 28.26 -7.80
C ASN A 352 8.49 27.63 -8.61
N VAL A 353 8.17 26.68 -9.51
CA VAL A 353 9.09 26.07 -10.47
C VAL A 353 8.50 26.09 -11.88
N LEU A 354 9.32 25.78 -12.88
CA LEU A 354 8.89 25.48 -14.26
C LEU A 354 9.49 24.15 -14.69
N TRP A 355 8.80 23.42 -15.56
CA TRP A 355 9.45 22.39 -16.35
C TRP A 355 10.48 23.02 -17.28
N LEU A 356 11.69 22.45 -17.32
CA LEU A 356 12.81 22.95 -18.10
C LEU A 356 12.92 22.16 -19.41
N SER A 357 12.89 22.89 -20.52
CA SER A 357 13.02 22.32 -21.87
C SER A 357 14.46 21.91 -22.19
N VAL A 358 14.61 20.92 -23.06
CA VAL A 358 15.86 20.54 -23.73
C VAL A 358 15.80 20.90 -25.22
N GLU A 359 16.96 21.07 -25.87
CA GLU A 359 17.04 21.32 -27.33
C GLU A 359 16.93 20.05 -28.18
N ALA A 360 17.30 18.89 -27.63
CA ALA A 360 17.18 17.60 -28.30
C ALA A 360 16.75 16.50 -27.31
N VAL A 361 16.10 15.47 -27.86
CA VAL A 361 15.67 14.28 -27.10
C VAL A 361 16.72 13.19 -27.29
N LEU A 362 17.12 12.53 -26.19
CA LEU A 362 18.08 11.43 -26.22
C LEU A 362 17.61 10.32 -27.17
N ASP A 363 18.48 9.96 -28.11
CA ASP A 363 18.29 8.86 -29.06
C ASP A 363 18.92 7.55 -28.56
N ASP A 364 18.95 6.52 -29.42
CA ASP A 364 19.52 5.20 -29.14
C ASP A 364 21.06 5.15 -29.30
N SER A 365 21.74 6.30 -29.40
CA SER A 365 23.19 6.33 -29.65
C SER A 365 24.03 5.77 -28.49
N ASN A 366 23.45 5.67 -27.28
CA ASN A 366 24.11 5.22 -26.05
C ASN A 366 25.51 5.84 -25.90
N PRO A 367 25.62 7.17 -25.74
CA PRO A 367 26.89 7.89 -25.82
C PRO A 367 27.92 7.44 -24.78
N LEU A 368 27.47 6.85 -23.67
CA LEU A 368 28.32 6.32 -22.61
C LEU A 368 28.66 4.83 -22.78
N GLY A 369 28.05 4.14 -23.75
CA GLY A 369 28.28 2.71 -23.99
C GLY A 369 27.86 1.82 -22.81
N LYS A 370 26.79 2.21 -22.10
CA LYS A 370 26.24 1.44 -20.97
C LYS A 370 25.55 0.18 -21.45
N GLU A 371 25.56 -0.87 -20.64
CA GLU A 371 24.79 -2.08 -20.91
C GLU A 371 23.29 -1.74 -20.98
N GLY A 372 22.63 -2.15 -22.06
CA GLY A 372 21.23 -1.79 -22.34
C GLY A 372 20.96 -0.30 -22.51
N GLY A 373 22.00 0.53 -22.68
CA GLY A 373 21.87 2.00 -22.69
C GLY A 373 21.12 2.58 -23.89
N GLU A 374 20.95 1.80 -24.94
CA GLU A 374 20.13 2.07 -26.12
C GLU A 374 18.64 2.19 -25.73
N ASN A 375 18.23 1.48 -24.67
CA ASN A 375 16.88 1.55 -24.12
C ASN A 375 16.63 2.84 -23.29
N HIS A 376 17.66 3.67 -23.07
CA HIS A 376 17.51 4.98 -22.41
C HIS A 376 16.92 6.05 -23.33
N GLN A 377 16.78 5.76 -24.63
CA GLN A 377 16.14 6.66 -25.60
C GLN A 377 14.75 7.12 -25.14
N GLN A 378 14.35 8.33 -25.53
CA GLN A 378 13.14 9.01 -25.06
C GLN A 378 12.16 9.37 -26.19
N GLU A 379 12.20 8.61 -27.29
CA GLU A 379 11.21 8.54 -28.41
C GLU A 379 10.26 9.74 -28.62
N GLY A 380 10.80 10.95 -28.78
CA GLY A 380 10.06 12.15 -29.21
C GLY A 380 9.67 13.15 -28.10
N GLY A 381 9.83 12.77 -26.83
CA GLY A 381 9.75 13.67 -25.67
C GLY A 381 8.40 14.40 -25.43
N PHE A 382 8.07 14.68 -24.18
CA PHE A 382 6.79 15.28 -23.80
C PHE A 382 6.72 16.78 -24.13
N THR A 383 5.61 17.22 -24.75
CA THR A 383 5.44 18.61 -25.25
C THR A 383 4.08 19.25 -24.92
N ALA A 384 3.27 18.65 -24.06
CA ALA A 384 1.87 19.08 -23.89
C ALA A 384 1.67 20.26 -22.94
N PHE A 385 2.68 20.68 -22.17
CA PHE A 385 2.54 21.79 -21.23
C PHE A 385 2.59 23.16 -21.92
N GLY A 386 1.82 24.11 -21.39
CA GLY A 386 1.84 25.50 -21.82
C GLY A 386 3.04 26.28 -21.28
N ALA A 387 3.25 27.48 -21.82
CA ALA A 387 4.30 28.40 -21.40
C ALA A 387 4.18 28.89 -19.95
N ASP A 388 3.01 28.69 -19.32
CA ASP A 388 2.76 28.96 -17.92
C ASP A 388 3.41 27.92 -17.00
N MET A 389 3.61 26.68 -17.46
CA MET A 389 4.17 25.59 -16.66
C MET A 389 5.57 25.16 -17.11
N CYS A 390 6.02 25.60 -18.30
CA CYS A 390 7.17 25.03 -18.97
C CYS A 390 7.93 26.08 -19.79
N THR A 391 9.25 26.10 -19.69
CA THR A 391 10.10 26.95 -20.54
C THR A 391 9.92 26.56 -22.01
N GLN A 392 10.07 27.51 -22.94
CA GLN A 392 9.76 27.28 -24.35
C GLN A 392 10.98 26.78 -25.12
N PRO A 393 10.85 25.80 -26.05
CA PRO A 393 9.62 25.37 -26.73
C PRO A 393 8.74 24.34 -26.00
N CYS A 394 9.08 24.00 -24.76
CA CYS A 394 8.49 22.95 -23.95
C CYS A 394 8.65 21.56 -24.58
N GLN A 395 9.90 21.12 -24.65
CA GLN A 395 10.29 19.74 -24.91
C GLN A 395 10.99 19.23 -23.65
N LEU A 396 10.34 18.37 -22.88
CA LEU A 396 10.91 17.94 -21.61
C LEU A 396 12.15 17.07 -21.78
N GLY A 397 12.28 16.32 -22.87
CA GLY A 397 13.41 15.41 -23.10
C GLY A 397 13.17 13.97 -22.66
N TRP A 398 11.97 13.67 -22.13
CA TRP A 398 11.52 12.32 -21.74
C TRP A 398 10.24 11.95 -22.46
N SER A 399 10.14 10.69 -22.90
CA SER A 399 8.89 10.12 -23.38
C SER A 399 7.85 10.13 -22.27
N ALA A 400 6.57 10.20 -22.67
CA ALA A 400 5.51 9.78 -21.78
C ALA A 400 5.73 8.30 -21.46
N ALA A 401 5.85 7.97 -20.18
CA ALA A 401 6.16 6.63 -19.73
C ALA A 401 4.88 5.82 -19.51
N ASP A 402 5.01 4.54 -19.83
CA ASP A 402 4.11 3.49 -19.39
C ASP A 402 4.56 3.05 -17.99
N ILE A 403 3.66 3.11 -17.01
CA ILE A 403 3.88 2.57 -15.67
C ILE A 403 3.08 1.27 -15.57
N GLN A 404 3.77 0.15 -15.46
CA GLN A 404 3.18 -1.18 -15.64
C GLN A 404 3.67 -2.19 -14.59
N VAL A 405 3.09 -3.38 -14.61
CA VAL A 405 3.58 -4.52 -13.84
C VAL A 405 4.69 -5.20 -14.63
N SER A 406 5.81 -5.51 -13.98
CA SER A 406 6.73 -6.55 -14.44
C SER A 406 6.54 -7.79 -13.57
N ALA A 407 6.65 -8.97 -14.16
CA ALA A 407 6.50 -10.21 -13.42
C ALA A 407 7.39 -11.32 -13.99
N ASN A 408 7.72 -12.28 -13.12
CA ASN A 408 8.44 -13.48 -13.52
C ASN A 408 7.61 -14.28 -14.55
N THR A 409 8.23 -14.59 -15.68
CA THR A 409 7.64 -15.31 -16.82
C THR A 409 7.08 -16.67 -16.39
N SER A 410 7.82 -17.43 -15.58
CA SER A 410 7.38 -18.75 -15.13
C SER A 410 6.16 -18.67 -14.20
N THR A 411 6.11 -17.64 -13.35
CA THR A 411 4.94 -17.35 -12.50
C THR A 411 3.74 -16.98 -13.34
N LEU A 412 3.89 -16.15 -14.38
CA LEU A 412 2.82 -15.82 -15.32
C LEU A 412 2.31 -17.04 -16.10
N ASP A 413 3.21 -17.91 -16.56
CA ASP A 413 2.85 -19.11 -17.32
C ASP A 413 2.11 -20.15 -16.47
N ALA A 414 2.48 -20.27 -15.21
CA ALA A 414 1.75 -21.09 -14.23
C ALA A 414 0.38 -20.50 -13.86
N ASN A 415 0.17 -19.20 -14.10
CA ASN A 415 -1.03 -18.47 -13.70
C ASN A 415 -1.72 -17.75 -14.88
N PRO A 416 -2.37 -18.48 -15.82
CA PRO A 416 -3.03 -17.87 -16.98
C PRO A 416 -4.12 -16.87 -16.63
N PHE A 417 -4.78 -17.02 -15.46
CA PHE A 417 -5.74 -16.05 -14.97
C PHE A 417 -5.06 -14.72 -14.60
N MET A 418 -3.96 -14.75 -13.84
CA MET A 418 -3.17 -13.56 -13.50
C MET A 418 -2.68 -12.84 -14.77
N ARG A 419 -2.20 -13.59 -15.76
CA ARG A 419 -1.76 -13.04 -17.06
C ARG A 419 -2.89 -12.32 -17.81
N ARG A 420 -4.16 -12.68 -17.59
CA ARG A 420 -5.33 -11.96 -18.13
C ARG A 420 -5.81 -10.82 -17.23
N LEU A 421 -5.69 -10.97 -15.91
CA LEU A 421 -6.17 -9.98 -14.94
C LEU A 421 -5.30 -8.71 -14.93
N LEU A 422 -3.98 -8.85 -14.83
CA LEU A 422 -3.09 -7.70 -14.67
C LEU A 422 -3.28 -6.63 -15.77
N PRO A 423 -3.49 -7.00 -17.05
CA PRO A 423 -3.79 -6.02 -18.10
C PRO A 423 -5.12 -5.29 -18.02
N LEU A 424 -6.07 -5.81 -17.25
CA LEU A 424 -7.36 -5.16 -17.03
C LEU A 424 -7.29 -4.14 -15.89
N VAL A 425 -6.36 -4.33 -14.94
CA VAL A 425 -6.18 -3.44 -13.79
C VAL A 425 -5.65 -2.09 -14.28
N LYS A 426 -6.56 -1.11 -14.40
CA LYS A 426 -6.27 0.24 -14.91
C LYS A 426 -6.98 1.28 -14.04
N PRO A 427 -6.52 1.50 -12.80
CA PRO A 427 -7.05 2.57 -11.96
C PRO A 427 -6.80 3.94 -12.60
N SER A 428 -7.58 4.93 -12.19
CA SER A 428 -7.44 6.32 -12.67
C SER A 428 -6.15 6.93 -12.11
N ILE A 429 -5.31 7.48 -12.99
CA ILE A 429 -4.09 8.21 -12.61
C ILE A 429 -4.39 9.41 -11.70
N LEU A 430 -5.58 10.03 -11.87
CA LEU A 430 -6.02 11.14 -11.03
C LEU A 430 -6.33 10.65 -9.61
N ASP A 431 -6.98 9.50 -9.48
CA ASP A 431 -7.30 8.93 -8.18
C ASP A 431 -6.01 8.61 -7.42
N LEU A 432 -5.03 8.01 -8.09
CA LEU A 432 -3.72 7.78 -7.47
C LEU A 432 -3.02 9.06 -7.07
N SER A 433 -3.11 10.10 -7.89
CA SER A 433 -2.51 11.38 -7.54
C SER A 433 -3.12 11.95 -6.26
N PHE A 434 -4.45 11.83 -6.07
CA PHE A 434 -5.10 12.23 -4.82
C PHE A 434 -4.68 11.34 -3.64
N LEU A 435 -4.66 10.02 -3.81
CA LEU A 435 -4.24 9.10 -2.75
C LEU A 435 -2.78 9.31 -2.34
N GLN A 436 -1.88 9.68 -3.26
CA GLN A 436 -0.49 10.01 -2.94
C GLN A 436 -0.36 11.31 -2.11
N VAL A 437 -1.25 12.28 -2.34
CA VAL A 437 -1.36 13.47 -1.48
C VAL A 437 -1.83 13.06 -0.09
N ASP A 438 -2.91 12.27 0.00
CA ASP A 438 -3.43 11.77 1.28
C ASP A 438 -2.41 10.88 2.02
N GLN A 439 -1.57 10.14 1.30
CA GLN A 439 -0.46 9.38 1.86
C GLN A 439 0.58 10.31 2.48
N THR A 440 0.93 11.40 1.78
CA THR A 440 1.93 12.39 2.22
C THR A 440 1.43 13.18 3.43
N ASP A 441 0.13 13.50 3.47
CA ASP A 441 -0.50 14.20 4.59
C ASP A 441 -0.84 13.26 5.78
N GLY A 442 -0.65 11.96 5.61
CA GLY A 442 -0.92 10.92 6.60
C GLY A 442 0.16 10.76 7.67
N ASP A 443 0.08 9.66 8.42
CA ASP A 443 1.04 9.35 9.49
C ASP A 443 2.32 8.62 8.99
N GLY A 444 2.43 8.42 7.67
CA GLY A 444 3.55 7.73 7.03
C GLY A 444 3.61 6.22 7.29
N SER A 445 2.58 5.62 7.90
CA SER A 445 2.57 4.20 8.22
C SER A 445 2.08 3.32 7.06
N GLU A 446 2.54 2.07 7.05
CA GLU A 446 2.01 1.06 6.12
C GLU A 446 0.50 0.84 6.30
N ALA A 447 0.02 0.93 7.54
CA ALA A 447 -1.41 0.78 7.83
C ALA A 447 -2.26 1.84 7.12
N HIS A 448 -1.77 3.08 7.04
CA HIS A 448 -2.43 4.16 6.32
C HIS A 448 -2.45 3.91 4.80
N ILE A 449 -1.36 3.39 4.23
CA ILE A 449 -1.30 3.00 2.80
C ILE A 449 -2.33 1.90 2.51
N VAL A 450 -2.40 0.87 3.34
CA VAL A 450 -3.40 -0.21 3.24
C VAL A 450 -4.82 0.34 3.33
N GLU A 451 -5.08 1.27 4.26
CA GLU A 451 -6.39 1.91 4.43
C GLU A 451 -6.80 2.74 3.20
N LEU A 452 -5.89 3.53 2.64
CA LEU A 452 -6.12 4.32 1.43
C LEU A 452 -6.45 3.43 0.23
N ALA A 453 -5.66 2.38 0.01
CA ALA A 453 -5.91 1.41 -1.05
C ALA A 453 -7.25 0.69 -0.83
N SER A 454 -7.55 0.22 0.40
CA SER A 454 -8.81 -0.44 0.72
C SER A 454 -10.03 0.47 0.55
N SER A 455 -9.90 1.76 0.86
CA SER A 455 -10.96 2.75 0.65
C SER A 455 -11.25 2.93 -0.84
N TRP A 456 -10.21 3.09 -1.66
CA TRP A 456 -10.38 3.14 -3.12
C TRP A 456 -11.00 1.85 -3.67
N MET A 457 -10.55 0.69 -3.18
CA MET A 457 -11.09 -0.63 -3.58
C MET A 457 -12.58 -0.78 -3.23
N ALA A 458 -13.02 -0.23 -2.10
CA ALA A 458 -14.43 -0.23 -1.71
C ALA A 458 -15.28 0.68 -2.59
N ASP A 459 -14.80 1.90 -2.88
CA ASP A 459 -15.48 2.86 -3.73
C ASP A 459 -15.55 2.42 -5.20
N ASN A 460 -14.62 1.56 -5.62
CA ASN A 460 -14.51 1.02 -6.98
C ASN A 460 -14.79 -0.48 -7.08
N ALA A 461 -15.51 -1.05 -6.11
CA ALA A 461 -15.73 -2.50 -6.00
C ALA A 461 -16.32 -3.13 -7.29
N ASP A 462 -17.27 -2.45 -7.94
CA ASP A 462 -17.88 -2.94 -9.19
C ASP A 462 -16.88 -2.99 -10.35
N ILE A 463 -15.94 -2.03 -10.41
CA ILE A 463 -14.88 -1.99 -11.44
C ILE A 463 -13.91 -3.14 -11.22
N VAL A 464 -13.45 -3.33 -9.98
CA VAL A 464 -12.53 -4.41 -9.61
C VAL A 464 -13.16 -5.78 -9.88
N ALA A 465 -14.42 -5.97 -9.47
CA ALA A 465 -15.17 -7.19 -9.75
C ALA A 465 -15.31 -7.44 -11.26
N GLY A 466 -15.50 -6.37 -12.05
CA GLY A 466 -15.51 -6.42 -13.51
C GLY A 466 -14.21 -6.96 -14.10
N TRP A 467 -13.05 -6.45 -13.65
CA TRP A 467 -11.73 -6.94 -14.10
C TRP A 467 -11.51 -8.42 -13.77
N ILE A 468 -11.86 -8.84 -12.55
CA ILE A 468 -11.74 -10.24 -12.10
C ILE A 468 -12.66 -11.15 -12.92
N ALA A 469 -13.91 -10.74 -13.15
CA ALA A 469 -14.88 -11.51 -13.92
C ALA A 469 -14.46 -11.65 -15.39
N GLU A 470 -13.96 -10.58 -16.00
CA GLU A 470 -13.46 -10.60 -17.39
C GLU A 470 -12.23 -11.49 -17.53
N ALA A 471 -11.30 -11.49 -16.57
CA ALA A 471 -10.16 -12.40 -16.57
C ALA A 471 -10.54 -13.87 -16.37
N ALA A 472 -11.68 -14.16 -15.75
CA ALA A 472 -12.16 -15.51 -15.48
C ALA A 472 -12.86 -16.16 -16.69
N GLY A 473 -13.41 -15.36 -17.60
CA GLY A 473 -14.01 -15.80 -18.88
C GLY A 473 -12.98 -16.02 -19.98
#